data_AF-A0A957VPH5-F1
#
_entry.id   AF-A0A957VPH5-F1
#
_cell.length_a   1.000
_cell.length_b   1.000
_cell.length_c   1.000
_cell.angle_alpha   90.00
_cell.angle_beta   90.00
_cell.angle_gamma   90.00
#
_symmetry.space_group_name_H-M   'P 1'
#
loop_
_entity.id
_entity.type
_entity.pdbx_description
1 polymer ?
#
loop_
_entity_poly.entity_id
_entity_poly.type
_entity_poly.pdbx_seq_one_letter_code
_entity_poly.pdbx_strand_id
1 'polypeptide(L)'
;MSHRTIRIVGRIFGQLALLLGAIAFSLPTLYMISASLMSGQELFSTQLQLFPSVPQWNNYSEVFLNFNFGRYLMNSIIVTGSVVLLNLILTPMVGYSLAKFDYPGKNVLFIFILATVMVPFTAILIPLFLIVRSLGWVNTYPGLIIPFTMTAFGVFLMRQFTLAVP
;
A
#
# COMPACT_ATOMS: atom_id res chain seq x y z
N MET A 1 -10.41 -24.34 40.37
CA MET A 1 -10.26 -24.68 38.92
C MET A 1 -8.79 -24.90 38.64
N SER A 2 -8.40 -26.01 37.98
CA SER A 2 -6.98 -26.25 37.70
C SER A 2 -6.45 -25.20 36.71
N HIS A 3 -5.20 -24.75 36.87
CA HIS A 3 -4.54 -23.78 35.97
C HIS A 3 -4.61 -24.20 34.48
N ARG A 4 -4.82 -25.49 34.20
CA ARG A 4 -4.99 -26.04 32.85
C ARG A 4 -6.34 -25.67 32.22
N THR A 5 -7.43 -25.68 33.01
CA THR A 5 -8.77 -25.31 32.53
C THR A 5 -8.85 -23.83 32.17
N ILE A 6 -8.26 -22.95 32.99
CA ILE A 6 -8.23 -21.49 32.72
C ILE A 6 -7.46 -21.19 31.42
N ARG A 7 -6.33 -21.89 31.18
CA ARG A 7 -5.56 -21.75 29.92
C ARG A 7 -6.32 -22.25 28.69
N ILE A 8 -7.09 -23.34 28.80
CA ILE A 8 -7.87 -23.89 27.68
C ILE A 8 -9.04 -22.95 27.34
N VAL A 9 -9.78 -22.49 28.34
CA VAL A 9 -10.90 -21.55 28.14
C VAL A 9 -10.41 -20.24 27.51
N GLY A 10 -9.28 -19.70 28.00
CA GLY A 10 -8.67 -18.49 27.41
C GLY A 10 -8.22 -18.69 25.96
N ARG A 11 -7.69 -19.86 25.60
CA ARG A 11 -7.33 -20.18 24.21
C ARG A 11 -8.55 -20.30 23.29
N ILE A 12 -9.61 -20.97 23.74
CA ILE A 12 -10.85 -21.10 22.96
C ILE A 12 -11.48 -19.73 22.74
N PHE A 13 -11.55 -18.90 23.79
CA PHE A 13 -12.04 -17.53 23.66
C PHE A 13 -11.20 -16.71 22.67
N GLY A 14 -9.86 -16.80 22.77
CA GLY A 14 -8.95 -16.14 21.83
C GLY A 14 -9.14 -16.61 20.38
N GLN A 15 -9.31 -17.92 20.16
CA GLN A 15 -9.56 -18.48 18.83
C GLN A 15 -10.91 -18.02 18.26
N LEU A 16 -11.96 -18.00 19.07
CA LEU A 16 -13.27 -17.49 18.65
C LEU A 16 -13.21 -15.99 18.31
N ALA A 17 -12.51 -15.20 19.12
CA ALA A 17 -12.31 -13.77 18.83
C ALA A 17 -11.52 -13.56 17.52
N LEU A 18 -10.47 -14.34 17.28
CA LEU A 18 -9.71 -14.30 16.03
C LEU A 18 -10.55 -14.72 14.82
N LEU A 19 -11.37 -15.76 14.95
CA LEU A 19 -12.27 -16.21 13.88
C LEU A 19 -13.33 -15.16 13.56
N LEU A 20 -13.97 -14.58 14.59
CA LEU A 20 -14.94 -13.50 14.40
C LEU A 20 -14.31 -12.28 13.76
N GLY A 21 -13.10 -11.89 14.19
CA GLY A 21 -12.33 -10.83 13.57
C GLY A 21 -12.03 -11.13 12.11
N ALA A 22 -11.50 -12.32 11.80
CA ALA A 22 -11.18 -12.74 10.45
C ALA A 22 -12.40 -12.71 9.52
N ILE A 23 -13.56 -13.19 9.98
CA ILE A 23 -14.83 -13.12 9.24
C ILE A 23 -15.21 -11.65 9.00
N ALA A 24 -15.25 -10.84 10.06
CA ALA A 24 -15.65 -9.43 9.97
C ALA A 24 -14.79 -8.63 8.98
N PHE A 25 -13.46 -8.82 9.01
CA PHE A 25 -12.55 -8.15 8.07
C PHE A 25 -12.61 -8.71 6.64
N SER A 26 -13.03 -9.96 6.47
CA SER A 26 -13.20 -10.57 5.14
C SER A 26 -14.51 -10.18 4.47
N LEU A 27 -15.55 -9.82 5.23
CA LEU A 27 -16.88 -9.51 4.70
C LEU A 27 -16.87 -8.46 3.57
N PRO A 28 -16.19 -7.30 3.69
CA PRO A 28 -16.16 -6.32 2.59
C PRO A 28 -15.53 -6.87 1.32
N THR A 29 -14.46 -7.66 1.43
CA THR A 29 -13.78 -8.27 0.29
C THR A 29 -14.65 -9.34 -0.37
N LEU A 30 -15.32 -10.17 0.42
CA LEU A 30 -16.28 -11.16 -0.07
C LEU A 30 -17.47 -10.48 -0.76
N TYR A 31 -17.94 -9.36 -0.20
CA TYR A 31 -18.97 -8.55 -0.82
C TYR A 31 -18.50 -7.95 -2.15
N MET A 32 -17.26 -7.47 -2.26
CA MET A 32 -16.71 -6.98 -3.54
C MET A 32 -16.67 -8.06 -4.62
N ILE A 33 -16.39 -9.32 -4.27
CA ILE A 33 -16.43 -10.46 -5.20
C ILE A 33 -17.87 -10.77 -5.65
N SER A 34 -18.83 -10.65 -4.73
CA SER A 34 -20.25 -10.80 -5.05
C SER A 34 -20.75 -9.67 -5.96
N ALA A 35 -20.41 -8.43 -5.61
CA ALA A 35 -20.74 -7.21 -6.33
C ALA A 35 -20.15 -7.19 -7.75
N SER A 36 -18.96 -7.77 -7.97
CA SER A 36 -18.39 -7.85 -9.32
C SER A 36 -19.18 -8.75 -10.28
N LEU A 37 -20.07 -9.60 -9.74
CA LEU A 37 -20.99 -10.46 -10.50
C LEU A 37 -22.43 -9.92 -10.54
N MET A 38 -22.71 -8.76 -9.94
CA MET A 38 -24.03 -8.13 -9.98
C MET A 38 -24.22 -7.33 -11.27
N SER A 39 -25.48 -7.16 -11.67
CA SER A 39 -25.83 -6.18 -12.70
C SER A 39 -25.74 -4.76 -12.16
N GLY A 40 -25.63 -3.76 -13.05
CA GLY A 40 -25.65 -2.35 -12.63
C GLY A 40 -26.91 -1.97 -11.85
N GLN A 41 -28.07 -2.55 -12.20
CA GLN A 41 -29.33 -2.29 -11.50
C GLN A 41 -29.32 -2.82 -10.07
N GLU A 42 -28.72 -4.01 -9.85
CA GLU A 42 -28.57 -4.61 -8.53
C GLU A 42 -27.62 -3.77 -7.65
N LEU A 43 -26.49 -3.34 -8.21
CA LEU A 43 -25.48 -2.52 -7.52
C LEU A 43 -26.01 -1.16 -7.07
N PHE A 44 -26.86 -0.52 -7.89
CA PHE A 44 -27.44 0.79 -7.58
C PHE A 44 -28.85 0.69 -6.96
N SER A 45 -29.31 -0.50 -6.58
CA SER A 45 -30.60 -0.68 -5.92
C SER A 45 -30.54 -0.22 -4.45
N THR A 46 -31.68 0.24 -3.92
CA THR A 46 -31.82 0.62 -2.51
C THR A 46 -31.93 -0.60 -1.57
N GLN A 47 -32.02 -1.82 -2.13
CA GLN A 47 -32.12 -3.05 -1.36
C GLN A 47 -30.73 -3.64 -1.13
N LEU A 48 -30.44 -4.07 0.09
CA LEU A 48 -29.19 -4.76 0.39
C LEU A 48 -29.18 -6.15 -0.25
N GLN A 49 -28.55 -6.27 -1.41
CA GLN A 49 -28.31 -7.54 -2.08
C GLN A 49 -26.91 -8.05 -1.72
N LEU A 50 -26.82 -9.17 -1.01
CA LEU A 50 -25.53 -9.78 -0.64
C LEU A 50 -24.98 -10.69 -1.74
N PHE A 51 -25.87 -11.24 -2.58
CA PHE A 51 -25.55 -12.17 -3.66
C PHE A 51 -26.26 -11.72 -4.94
N PRO A 52 -25.63 -11.87 -6.12
CA PRO A 52 -26.28 -11.56 -7.39
C PRO A 52 -27.47 -12.49 -7.62
N SER A 53 -28.56 -11.97 -8.18
CA SER A 53 -29.73 -12.80 -8.54
C SER A 53 -29.37 -13.75 -9.69
N VAL A 54 -28.59 -13.24 -10.66
CA VAL A 54 -28.03 -14.00 -11.78
C VAL A 54 -26.56 -13.55 -11.96
N PRO A 55 -25.57 -14.43 -11.72
CA PRO A 55 -24.16 -14.07 -11.86
C PRO A 55 -23.79 -13.57 -13.26
N GLN A 56 -23.29 -12.34 -13.34
CA GLN A 56 -22.85 -11.67 -14.57
C GLN A 56 -21.36 -11.90 -14.84
N TRP A 57 -21.00 -13.10 -15.33
CA TRP A 57 -19.60 -13.45 -15.65
C TRP A 57 -19.00 -12.57 -16.76
N ASN A 58 -19.84 -12.03 -17.65
CA ASN A 58 -19.47 -11.09 -18.70
C ASN A 58 -18.85 -9.79 -18.15
N ASN A 59 -19.14 -9.38 -16.91
CA ASN A 59 -18.50 -8.22 -16.30
C ASN A 59 -16.96 -8.31 -16.36
N TYR A 60 -16.39 -9.52 -16.26
CA TYR A 60 -14.94 -9.72 -16.32
C TYR A 60 -14.37 -9.58 -17.73
N SER A 61 -15.11 -9.90 -18.79
CA SER A 61 -14.63 -9.68 -20.16
C SER A 61 -14.91 -8.26 -20.63
N GLU A 62 -16.06 -7.70 -20.24
CA GLU A 62 -16.46 -6.33 -20.59
C GLU A 62 -15.46 -5.29 -20.12
N VAL A 63 -14.83 -5.46 -18.95
CA VAL A 63 -13.79 -4.51 -18.50
C VAL A 63 -12.58 -4.46 -19.43
N PHE A 64 -12.26 -5.55 -20.13
CA PHE A 64 -11.14 -5.56 -21.09
C PHE A 64 -11.57 -5.15 -22.51
N LEU A 65 -12.82 -5.39 -22.88
CA LEU A 65 -13.35 -5.09 -24.21
C LEU A 65 -13.84 -3.64 -24.32
N ASN A 66 -14.54 -3.16 -23.30
CA ASN A 66 -15.21 -1.85 -23.31
C ASN A 66 -14.36 -0.75 -22.64
N PHE A 67 -13.29 -1.12 -21.93
CA PHE A 67 -12.39 -0.17 -21.27
C PHE A 67 -10.93 -0.52 -21.55
N ASN A 68 -10.04 0.48 -21.44
CA ASN A 68 -8.59 0.29 -21.55
C ASN A 68 -7.98 -0.36 -20.28
N PHE A 69 -8.69 -1.31 -19.65
CA PHE A 69 -8.30 -1.87 -18.36
C PHE A 69 -6.94 -2.57 -18.40
N GLY A 70 -6.63 -3.29 -19.49
CA GLY A 70 -5.31 -3.90 -19.68
C GLY A 70 -4.17 -2.88 -19.64
N ARG A 71 -4.39 -1.68 -20.21
CA ARG A 71 -3.41 -0.58 -20.13
C ARG A 71 -3.32 -0.02 -18.72
N TYR A 72 -4.43 0.14 -18.00
CA TYR A 72 -4.40 0.62 -16.61
C TYR A 72 -3.65 -0.33 -15.68
N LEU A 73 -3.84 -1.64 -15.87
CA LEU A 73 -3.10 -2.68 -15.16
C LEU A 73 -1.60 -2.62 -15.48
N MET A 74 -1.25 -2.53 -16.77
CA MET A 74 0.13 -2.42 -17.21
C MET A 74 0.82 -1.17 -16.65
N ASN A 75 0.16 -0.01 -16.70
CA ASN A 75 0.67 1.23 -16.11
C ASN A 75 0.96 1.05 -14.61
N SER A 76 0.05 0.41 -13.87
CA SER A 76 0.20 0.15 -12.43
C SER A 76 1.38 -0.78 -12.13
N ILE A 77 1.54 -1.85 -12.92
CA ILE A 77 2.67 -2.79 -12.80
C ILE A 77 4.00 -2.07 -13.07
N ILE A 78 4.08 -1.30 -14.16
CA ILE A 78 5.29 -0.58 -14.53
C ILE A 78 5.67 0.43 -13.44
N VAL A 79 4.72 1.26 -13.01
CA VAL A 79 4.97 2.31 -12.01
C VAL A 79 5.35 1.68 -10.66
N THR A 80 4.52 0.78 -10.13
CA THR A 80 4.76 0.15 -8.83
C THR A 80 6.04 -0.67 -8.84
N GLY A 81 6.24 -1.48 -9.88
CA GLY A 81 7.46 -2.28 -10.04
C GLY A 81 8.71 -1.42 -10.07
N SER A 82 8.70 -0.33 -10.86
CA SER A 82 9.84 0.60 -10.93
C SER A 82 10.12 1.29 -9.60
N VAL A 83 9.07 1.78 -8.91
CA VAL A 83 9.20 2.43 -7.60
C VAL A 83 9.75 1.46 -6.56
N VAL A 84 9.26 0.21 -6.52
CA VAL A 84 9.74 -0.82 -5.60
C VAL A 84 11.19 -1.17 -5.87
N LEU A 85 11.56 -1.43 -7.13
CA LEU A 85 12.94 -1.75 -7.51
C LEU A 85 13.91 -0.63 -7.11
N LEU A 86 13.56 0.63 -7.40
CA LEU A 86 14.39 1.76 -7.03
C LEU A 86 14.48 1.95 -5.51
N ASN A 87 13.38 1.77 -4.78
CA ASN A 87 13.41 1.82 -3.32
C ASN A 87 14.29 0.72 -2.72
N LEU A 88 14.23 -0.51 -3.24
CA LEU A 88 15.05 -1.64 -2.79
C LEU A 88 16.55 -1.43 -3.02
N ILE A 89 16.93 -0.60 -3.98
CA ILE A 89 18.33 -0.27 -4.24
C ILE A 89 18.76 0.94 -3.41
N LEU A 90 18.05 2.06 -3.56
CA LEU A 90 18.48 3.35 -3.00
C LEU A 90 18.32 3.42 -1.49
N THR A 91 17.22 2.90 -0.96
CA THR A 91 16.88 3.04 0.46
C THR A 91 17.86 2.28 1.36
N PRO A 92 18.24 1.02 1.07
CA PRO A 92 19.26 0.32 1.84
C PRO A 92 20.64 0.96 1.69
N MET A 93 21.02 1.47 0.52
CA MET A 93 22.32 2.15 0.34
C MET A 93 22.45 3.37 1.26
N VAL A 94 21.42 4.22 1.29
CA VAL A 94 21.40 5.41 2.16
C VAL A 94 21.31 5.00 3.63
N GLY A 95 20.42 4.05 3.97
CA GLY A 95 20.26 3.56 5.34
C GLY A 95 21.54 2.93 5.90
N TYR A 96 22.22 2.11 5.09
CA TYR A 96 23.51 1.51 5.44
C TYR A 96 24.58 2.59 5.64
N SER A 97 24.64 3.58 4.75
CA SER A 97 25.60 4.67 4.88
C SER A 97 25.41 5.48 6.16
N LEU A 98 24.15 5.81 6.50
CA LEU A 98 23.80 6.49 7.74
C LEU A 98 24.02 5.65 9.01
N ALA A 99 24.10 4.32 8.88
CA ALA A 99 24.31 3.40 9.99
C ALA A 99 25.79 3.09 10.25
N LYS A 100 26.55 2.71 9.21
CA LYS A 100 27.89 2.10 9.35
C LYS A 100 29.06 3.03 9.00
N PHE A 101 28.86 4.07 8.20
CA PHE A 101 29.92 5.05 7.91
C PHE A 101 29.86 6.23 8.87
N ASP A 102 31.03 6.80 9.19
CA ASP A 102 31.15 8.04 9.96
C ASP A 102 31.69 9.15 9.06
N TYR A 103 30.86 10.18 8.87
CA TYR A 103 31.18 11.35 8.06
C TYR A 103 30.54 12.61 8.67
N PRO A 104 31.14 13.79 8.44
CA PRO A 104 30.61 15.04 9.00
C PRO A 104 29.18 15.30 8.52
N GLY A 105 28.28 15.67 9.44
CA GLY A 105 26.89 16.01 9.12
C GLY A 105 25.89 14.83 9.06
N LYS A 106 26.34 13.58 9.25
CA LYS A 106 25.49 12.36 9.23
C LYS A 106 24.20 12.49 10.06
N ASN A 107 24.33 12.98 11.30
CA ASN A 107 23.19 13.11 12.22
C ASN A 107 22.22 14.22 11.78
N VAL A 108 22.75 15.32 11.22
CA VAL A 108 21.93 16.43 10.71
C VAL A 108 21.11 15.96 9.51
N LEU A 109 21.76 15.29 8.55
CA LEU A 109 21.08 14.71 7.38
C LEU A 109 19.97 13.74 7.80
N PHE A 110 20.24 12.88 8.78
CA PHE A 110 19.25 11.94 9.28
C PHE A 110 18.04 12.63 9.93
N ILE A 111 18.27 13.69 10.72
CA ILE A 111 17.20 14.49 11.32
C ILE A 111 16.34 15.16 10.23
N PHE A 112 16.95 15.72 9.18
CA PHE A 112 16.21 16.29 8.06
C PHE A 112 15.34 15.25 7.34
N ILE A 113 15.87 14.05 7.08
CA ILE A 113 15.10 12.95 6.51
C ILE A 113 13.89 12.63 7.39
N LEU A 114 14.08 12.50 8.71
CA LEU A 114 12.99 12.25 9.65
C LEU A 114 11.95 13.36 9.68
N ALA A 115 12.38 14.62 9.60
CA ALA A 115 11.47 15.76 9.58
C ALA A 115 10.48 15.71 8.40
N THR A 116 10.88 15.13 7.27
CA THR A 116 9.97 14.98 6.11
C THR A 116 8.81 14.01 6.37
N VAL A 117 8.95 13.05 7.30
CA VAL A 117 7.87 12.13 7.67
C VAL A 117 6.74 12.85 8.41
N MET A 118 7.04 13.98 9.07
CA MET A 118 6.05 14.78 9.79
C MET A 118 5.16 15.62 8.86
N VAL A 119 5.59 15.83 7.62
CA VAL A 119 4.84 16.65 6.65
C VAL A 119 3.79 15.77 5.97
N PRO A 120 2.49 16.10 6.07
CA PRO A 120 1.46 15.31 5.43
C PRO A 120 1.56 15.43 3.91
N PHE A 121 1.35 14.30 3.21
CA PHE A 121 1.45 14.24 1.75
C PHE A 121 0.56 15.29 1.04
N THR A 122 -0.62 15.57 1.59
CA THR A 122 -1.55 16.58 1.06
C THR A 122 -0.97 17.99 1.04
N ALA A 123 -0.08 18.35 1.97
CA ALA A 123 0.56 19.66 2.02
C ALA A 123 1.63 19.83 0.92
N ILE A 124 2.30 18.75 0.54
CA ILE A 124 3.37 18.78 -0.48
C ILE A 124 2.87 18.47 -1.88
N LEU A 125 1.61 18.05 -2.06
CA LEU A 125 1.05 17.64 -3.34
C LEU A 125 1.13 18.76 -4.40
N ILE A 126 0.72 19.98 -4.06
CA ILE A 126 0.76 21.13 -4.99
C ILE A 126 2.21 21.49 -5.34
N PRO A 127 3.12 21.71 -4.37
CA PRO A 127 4.54 21.92 -4.68
C PRO A 127 5.15 20.82 -5.55
N LEU A 128 4.85 19.55 -5.25
CA LEU A 128 5.35 18.41 -6.02
C LEU A 128 4.85 18.45 -7.47
N PHE A 129 3.56 18.75 -7.68
CA PHE A 129 2.99 18.92 -9.02
C PHE A 129 3.69 20.04 -9.79
N LEU A 130 3.97 21.19 -9.14
CA LEU A 130 4.69 22.30 -9.79
C LEU A 130 6.10 21.90 -10.22
N ILE A 131 6.81 21.09 -9.42
CA ILE A 131 8.12 20.53 -9.78
C ILE A 131 8.01 19.57 -10.97
N VAL A 132 7.07 18.61 -10.92
CA VAL A 132 6.83 17.68 -12.04
C VAL A 132 6.47 18.43 -13.32
N ARG A 133 5.71 19.52 -13.21
CA ARG A 133 5.36 20.41 -14.32
C ARG A 133 6.55 21.18 -14.86
N SER A 134 7.37 21.78 -14.01
CA SER A 134 8.56 22.52 -14.46
C SER A 134 9.59 21.62 -15.14
N LEU A 135 9.66 20.34 -14.74
CA LEU A 135 10.47 19.31 -15.38
C LEU A 135 9.88 18.77 -16.69
N GLY A 136 8.66 19.18 -17.07
CA GLY A 136 7.98 18.67 -18.25
C GLY A 136 7.52 17.21 -18.13
N TRP A 137 7.43 16.67 -16.91
CA TRP A 137 7.08 15.28 -16.64
C TRP A 137 5.58 15.04 -16.44
N VAL A 138 4.74 16.04 -16.69
CA VAL A 138 3.28 15.90 -16.58
C VAL A 138 2.78 14.85 -17.56
N ASN A 139 1.94 13.94 -17.07
CA ASN A 139 1.38 12.82 -17.84
C ASN A 139 2.45 11.86 -18.41
N THR A 140 3.54 11.63 -17.66
CA THR A 140 4.61 10.70 -18.03
C THR A 140 4.97 9.75 -16.88
N TYR A 141 5.57 8.59 -17.19
CA TYR A 141 6.03 7.64 -16.18
C TYR A 141 7.06 8.23 -15.20
N PRO A 142 8.10 8.98 -15.62
CA PRO A 142 9.05 9.58 -14.68
C PRO A 142 8.37 10.47 -13.63
N GLY A 143 7.35 11.24 -14.04
CA GLY A 143 6.57 12.08 -13.12
C GLY A 143 5.80 11.30 -12.06
N LEU A 144 5.49 10.03 -12.30
CA LEU A 144 4.85 9.12 -11.34
C LEU A 144 5.85 8.27 -10.55
N ILE A 145 7.05 8.04 -11.08
CA ILE A 145 8.04 7.13 -10.48
C ILE A 145 9.02 7.90 -9.60
N ILE A 146 9.72 8.89 -10.17
CA ILE A 146 10.87 9.57 -9.53
C ILE A 146 10.55 10.19 -8.17
N PRO A 147 9.39 10.87 -7.97
CA PRO A 147 9.07 11.45 -6.67
C PRO A 147 8.97 10.44 -5.52
N PHE A 148 8.74 9.15 -5.82
CA PHE A 148 8.45 8.12 -4.83
C PHE A 148 9.55 7.06 -4.73
N THR A 149 10.69 7.23 -5.41
CA THR A 149 11.78 6.23 -5.46
C THR A 149 12.53 6.04 -4.15
N MET A 150 12.41 6.99 -3.22
CA MET A 150 13.01 6.88 -1.89
C MET A 150 12.07 7.51 -0.87
N THR A 151 11.66 6.70 0.10
CA THR A 151 10.80 7.16 1.20
C THR A 151 11.64 7.41 2.45
N ALA A 152 11.38 8.51 3.14
CA ALA A 152 12.08 8.83 4.38
C ALA A 152 11.87 7.77 5.47
N PHE A 153 10.65 7.23 5.57
CA PHE A 153 10.35 6.11 6.46
C PHE A 153 11.13 4.84 6.09
N GLY A 154 11.26 4.54 4.80
CA GLY A 154 12.10 3.43 4.32
C GLY A 154 13.56 3.62 4.74
N VAL A 155 14.13 4.82 4.56
CA VAL A 155 15.53 5.10 4.92
C VAL A 155 15.72 4.95 6.43
N PHE A 156 14.78 5.47 7.21
CA PHE A 156 14.74 5.29 8.66
C PHE A 156 14.76 3.82 9.05
N LEU A 157 13.82 3.02 8.52
CA LEU A 157 13.76 1.59 8.82
C LEU A 157 15.04 0.84 8.44
N MET A 158 15.59 1.10 7.26
CA MET A 158 16.83 0.46 6.82
C MET A 158 18.00 0.81 7.73
N ARG A 159 18.14 2.07 8.14
CA ARG A 159 19.16 2.48 9.11
C ARG A 159 18.97 1.77 10.45
N GLN A 160 17.74 1.74 10.98
CA GLN A 160 17.46 1.10 12.27
C GLN A 160 17.76 -0.41 12.24
N PHE A 161 17.40 -1.08 11.15
CA PHE A 161 17.72 -2.49 10.94
C PHE A 161 19.24 -2.72 10.86
N THR A 162 19.95 -1.95 10.03
CA THR A 162 21.40 -2.09 9.86
C THR A 162 22.19 -1.82 11.15
N LEU A 163 21.73 -0.91 12.01
CA LEU A 163 22.35 -0.67 13.32
C LEU A 163 22.22 -1.86 14.27
N ALA A 164 21.14 -2.63 14.17
CA ALA A 164 20.93 -3.82 15.02
C ALA A 164 21.80 -5.01 14.61
N VAL A 165 22.30 -5.02 13.37
CA VAL A 165 23.25 -6.02 12.88
C VAL A 165 24.65 -5.64 13.37
N PRO A 166 25.39 -6.55 14.05
CA PRO A 166 26.76 -6.30 14.50
C PRO A 166 27.67 -5.75 13.39
#